data_AF-A0A1B8D4G6-F1
#
_entry.id   AF-A0A1B8D4G6-F1
#
_cell.length_a   1.000
_cell.length_b   1.000
_cell.length_c   1.000
_cell.angle_alpha   90.00
_cell.angle_beta   90.00
_cell.angle_gamma   90.00
#
_symmetry.space_group_name_H-M   'P 1'
#
loop_
_entity.id
_entity.type
_entity.pdbx_description
1 polymer ?
#
loop_
_entity_poly.entity_id
_entity_poly.type
_entity_poly.pdbx_seq_one_letter_code
_entity_poly.pdbx_strand_id
1 'polypeptide(L)' 'MGLPTSGFPNMTAIMMEDSQTGQRYLQVKHFISRGVPSSVLTLLVVITVGYGAMLISNI' A
#
# COMPACT_ATOMS: atom_id res chain seq x y z
N MET A 1 -1.09 -0.33 -2.35
CA MET A 1 0.26 -0.53 -2.94
C MET A 1 0.61 -2.00 -2.82
N GLY A 2 0.64 -2.76 -3.91
CA GLY A 2 0.56 -4.23 -3.87
C GLY A 2 1.82 -5.01 -4.23
N LEU A 3 2.91 -4.35 -4.60
CA LEU A 3 4.11 -5.02 -5.12
C LEU A 3 5.37 -4.59 -4.34
N PRO A 4 6.29 -5.52 -4.04
CA PRO A 4 7.52 -5.22 -3.30
C PRO A 4 8.51 -4.31 -4.06
N THR A 5 8.21 -3.96 -5.31
CA THR A 5 8.99 -3.04 -6.16
C THR A 5 8.34 -1.66 -6.32
N SER A 6 7.18 -1.38 -5.72
CA SER A 6 6.44 -0.12 -5.95
C SER A 6 7.03 1.11 -5.22
N GLY A 7 8.17 0.97 -4.54
CA GLY A 7 8.92 2.06 -3.91
C GLY A 7 10.11 1.55 -3.10
N PHE A 8 11.19 2.35 -2.99
CA PHE A 8 12.40 2.04 -2.20
C PHE A 8 12.10 1.50 -0.78
N PRO A 9 11.11 2.03 -0.03
CA PRO A 9 10.75 1.49 1.28
C PRO A 9 10.23 0.05 1.25
N ASN A 10 9.50 -0.35 0.20
CA ASN A 10 8.91 -1.69 0.08
C ASN A 10 10.00 -2.75 -0.21
N MET A 11 11.03 -2.36 -0.96
CA MET A 11 12.18 -3.21 -1.27
C MET A 11 13.08 -3.42 -0.04
N THR A 12 13.22 -2.41 0.82
CA THR A 12 13.93 -2.55 2.11
C THR A 12 13.13 -3.40 3.10
N ALA A 13 11.79 -3.25 3.15
CA ALA A 13 10.94 -3.96 4.09
C ALA A 13 10.82 -5.47 3.79
N ILE A 14 10.82 -5.89 2.52
CA ILE A 14 10.76 -7.33 2.18
C ILE A 14 12.07 -8.08 2.50
N MET A 15 13.18 -7.35 2.59
CA MET A 15 14.50 -7.91 2.92
C MET A 15 14.74 -7.94 4.44
N MET A 16 13.83 -7.40 5.26
CA MET A 16 13.93 -7.50 6.71
C MET A 16 13.56 -8.91 7.17
N GLU A 17 14.53 -9.55 7.83
CA GLU A 17 14.38 -10.82 8.54
C GLU A 17 14.25 -10.57 10.04
N ASP A 18 13.42 -11.37 10.71
CA ASP A 18 13.22 -11.29 12.15
C ASP A 18 14.45 -11.83 12.89
N SER A 19 15.07 -11.00 13.72
CA SER A 19 16.30 -11.30 14.47
C SER A 19 16.17 -12.49 15.44
N GLN A 20 14.96 -12.91 15.81
CA GLN A 20 14.75 -14.06 16.71
C GLN A 20 14.59 -15.41 15.98
N THR A 21 14.15 -15.39 14.72
CA THR A 21 13.78 -16.61 13.98
C THR A 21 14.53 -16.78 12.67
N GLY A 22 15.25 -15.75 12.20
CA GLY A 22 16.02 -15.77 10.94
C GLY A 22 15.13 -15.97 9.70
N GLN A 23 13.83 -15.72 9.82
CA GLN A 23 12.87 -15.85 8.72
C GLN A 23 12.40 -14.47 8.27
N ARG A 24 12.09 -14.34 6.97
CA ARG A 24 11.58 -13.10 6.38
C ARG A 24 10.29 -12.65 7.05
N TYR A 25 10.29 -11.45 7.64
CA TYR A 25 9.15 -10.87 8.37
C TYR A 25 7.98 -10.54 7.44
N LEU A 26 8.26 -10.29 6.16
CA LEU A 26 7.29 -9.92 5.14
C LEU A 26 7.41 -10.85 3.93
N GLN A 27 6.36 -11.63 3.68
CA GLN A 27 6.19 -12.39 2.44
C GLN A 27 5.40 -11.58 1.41
N VAL A 28 5.65 -11.83 0.12
CA VAL A 28 4.93 -11.21 -1.02
C VAL A 28 3.40 -11.33 -0.87
N LYS A 29 2.95 -12.43 -0.26
CA LYS A 29 1.53 -12.69 0.02
C LYS A 29 0.89 -11.64 0.95
N HIS A 30 1.65 -11.04 1.87
CA HIS A 30 1.15 -9.95 2.73
C HIS A 30 1.01 -8.62 1.96
N PHE A 31 1.87 -8.36 0.99
CA PHE A 31 1.75 -7.19 0.10
C PHE A 31 0.52 -7.29 -0.78
N ILE A 32 0.21 -8.46 -1.32
CA ILE A 32 -1.01 -8.63 -2.12
C ILE A 32 -2.25 -8.60 -1.22
N SER A 33 -2.24 -9.35 -0.11
CA SER A 33 -3.40 -9.47 0.77
C SER A 33 -3.79 -8.18 1.47
N ARG A 34 -2.85 -7.29 1.81
CA ARG A 34 -3.15 -6.00 2.49
C ARG A 34 -2.99 -4.79 1.55
N GLY A 35 -2.13 -4.90 0.54
CA GLY A 35 -1.85 -3.84 -0.41
C GLY A 35 -2.90 -3.67 -1.51
N VAL A 36 -3.59 -4.74 -1.91
CA VAL A 36 -4.71 -4.64 -2.88
C VAL A 36 -5.96 -4.04 -2.24
N PRO A 37 -6.44 -4.50 -1.07
CA PRO A 37 -7.62 -3.91 -0.43
C PRO A 37 -7.42 -2.44 -0.06
N SER A 38 -6.22 -2.08 0.43
CA SER A 38 -5.89 -0.68 0.72
C SER A 38 -5.90 0.19 -0.53
N SER A 39 -5.34 -0.28 -1.66
CA SER A 39 -5.42 0.45 -2.94
C SER A 39 -6.86 0.71 -3.38
N VAL A 40 -7.75 -0.27 -3.24
CA VAL A 40 -9.17 -0.11 -3.58
C VAL A 40 -9.84 0.91 -2.66
N LEU A 41 -9.56 0.86 -1.35
CA LEU A 41 -10.06 1.83 -0.38
C LEU A 41 -9.58 3.25 -0.69
N THR A 42 -8.29 3.43 -1.00
CA THR A 42 -7.75 4.73 -1.39
C THR A 42 -8.38 5.24 -2.69
N LEU A 43 -8.60 4.37 -3.68
CA LEU A 43 -9.31 4.73 -4.91
C LEU A 43 -10.72 5.27 -4.60
N LEU A 44 -11.49 4.58 -3.77
CA LEU A 44 -12.84 5.00 -3.38
C LEU A 44 -12.83 6.33 -2.64
N VAL A 45 -11.86 6.54 -1.74
CA VAL A 45 -11.72 7.80 -1.00
C VAL A 45 -11.34 8.94 -1.95
N VAL A 46 -10.38 8.73 -2.86
CA VAL A 46 -9.97 9.76 -3.83
C VAL A 46 -11.11 10.11 -4.78
N ILE A 47 -11.88 9.13 -5.25
CA ILE A 47 -13.03 9.39 -6.11
C ILE A 47 -14.12 10.16 -5.36
N THR A 48 -14.45 9.78 -4.12
CA THR A 48 -15.55 10.42 -3.38
C THR A 48 -15.15 11.79 -2.82
N VAL A 49 -14.07 11.85 -2.04
CA VAL A 49 -13.60 13.07 -1.40
C VAL A 49 -12.92 14.00 -2.39
N GLY A 50 -12.11 13.46 -3.31
CA GLY A 50 -11.42 14.28 -4.31
C GLY A 50 -12.38 14.92 -5.29
N TYR A 51 -13.38 14.17 -5.80
CA TYR A 51 -14.42 14.75 -6.65
C TYR A 51 -15.32 15.74 -5.90
N GLY A 52 -15.70 15.42 -4.66
CA GLY A 52 -16.45 16.34 -3.81
C GLY A 52 -15.68 17.64 -3.55
N ALA A 53 -14.38 17.55 -3.30
CA ALA A 53 -13.51 18.71 -3.13
C ALA A 53 -13.36 19.53 -4.42
N MET A 54 -13.21 18.90 -5.59
CA MET A 54 -13.19 19.62 -6.89
C MET A 54 -14.50 20.37 -7.13
N LEU A 55 -15.64 19.71 -6.90
CA LEU A 55 -16.96 20.29 -7.06
C LEU A 55 -17.17 21.53 -6.15
N ILE A 56 -16.71 21.46 -4.90
CA ILE A 56 -16.79 22.58 -3.94
C ILE A 56 -15.80 23.68 -4.30
N SER A 57 -14.58 23.34 -4.74
CA SER A 57 -13.56 24.31 -5.16
C SER A 57 -13.83 24.97 -6.50
N ASN A 58 -14.87 24.54 -7.24
CA ASN A 58 -15.30 25.13 -8.52
C ASN A 58 -14.15 25.21 -9.56
N ILE A 59 -13.31 24.17 -9.60
CA ILE A 59 -12.35 23.88 -10.69
C ILE A 59 -13.06 22.96 -11.68
#